data_AF-A0A948F2S9-F1
#
_entry.id   AF-A0A948F2S9-F1
#
_cell.length_a   1.000
_cell.length_b   1.000
_cell.length_c   1.000
_cell.angle_alpha   90.00
_cell.angle_beta   90.00
_cell.angle_gamma   90.00
#
_symmetry.space_group_name_H-M   'P 1'
#
loop_
_entity.id
_entity.type
_entity.pdbx_description
1 polymer ?
#
loop_
_entity_poly.entity_id
_entity_poly.type
_entity_poly.pdbx_seq_one_letter_code
_entity_poly.pdbx_strand_id
1 'polypeptide(L)'
;MHRACRPVALFGLALLCVLIAAPAFAQSEVYSVNVVGFQKLTAVSSGFTMVSTPFEKSSNNLDNVIGPQLTGGKSEGVADQINLWDQSLQRYQTYWLKAADSYWYDLSGLRATNVYLNPDDGFYIRNRAVTNRVVVVSGDVPADDIITNVLVPGFSLVSYPFSTAININNSGLTNGKSGKSEGVADQATLWNSGTAKYDTYWLKSTDRKWYNLSGTLATNVYVGAGVGFFYRNRDSVNFNWVEARPYTF
;
A
#
# COMPACT_ATOMS: atom_id res chain seq x y z
N MET A 1 8.14 -94.43 -32.58
CA MET A 1 8.47 -93.09 -32.05
C MET A 1 8.07 -93.06 -30.58
N HIS A 2 9.02 -93.34 -29.68
CA HIS A 2 9.71 -92.35 -28.82
C HIS A 2 8.86 -91.85 -27.65
N ARG A 3 9.09 -92.43 -26.45
CA ARG A 3 9.73 -91.83 -25.24
C ARG A 3 8.64 -91.51 -24.21
N ALA A 4 8.60 -92.02 -22.99
CA ALA A 4 9.56 -92.17 -21.89
C ALA A 4 9.10 -91.31 -20.69
N CYS A 5 8.91 -92.01 -19.57
CA CYS A 5 8.79 -91.57 -18.18
C CYS A 5 9.70 -90.38 -17.78
N ARG A 6 9.22 -89.47 -16.91
CA ARG A 6 9.87 -89.07 -15.63
C ARG A 6 9.08 -88.03 -14.79
N PRO A 7 9.29 -87.99 -13.46
CA PRO A 7 8.58 -87.15 -12.46
C PRO A 7 9.34 -85.86 -12.12
N VAL A 8 8.65 -84.80 -11.67
CA VAL A 8 9.23 -83.59 -11.03
C VAL A 8 8.15 -83.00 -10.09
N ALA A 9 8.22 -83.23 -8.78
CA ALA A 9 8.92 -82.46 -7.74
C ALA A 9 8.16 -81.20 -7.27
N LEU A 10 7.71 -81.29 -6.01
CA LEU A 10 7.22 -80.25 -5.11
C LEU A 10 8.17 -79.05 -5.11
N PHE A 11 7.68 -77.83 -5.31
CA PHE A 11 8.41 -76.60 -4.95
C PHE A 11 7.52 -75.71 -4.09
N GLY A 12 8.00 -75.47 -2.87
CA GLY A 12 7.34 -74.69 -1.84
C GLY A 12 7.23 -73.21 -2.22
N LEU A 13 6.06 -72.64 -1.92
CA LEU A 13 5.80 -71.22 -2.05
C LEU A 13 6.37 -70.51 -0.82
N ALA A 14 7.58 -69.95 -0.93
CA ALA A 14 8.14 -69.05 0.08
C ALA A 14 7.50 -67.66 -0.11
N LEU A 15 6.64 -67.26 0.83
CA LEU A 15 6.01 -65.95 0.88
C LEU A 15 7.05 -64.90 1.33
N LEU A 16 7.66 -64.21 0.37
CA LEU A 16 8.57 -63.09 0.62
C LEU A 16 7.76 -61.80 0.78
N CYS A 17 7.41 -61.44 2.01
CA CYS A 17 6.83 -60.12 2.32
C CYS A 17 7.92 -59.04 2.18
N VAL A 18 8.03 -58.42 1.01
CA VAL A 18 8.83 -57.21 0.83
C VAL A 18 8.07 -56.04 1.44
N LEU A 19 8.45 -55.63 2.65
CA LEU A 19 8.07 -54.33 3.20
C LEU A 19 8.73 -53.25 2.34
N ILE A 20 7.96 -52.67 1.42
CA ILE A 20 8.36 -51.44 0.73
C ILE A 20 8.23 -50.32 1.76
N ALA A 21 9.34 -49.94 2.39
CA ALA A 21 9.43 -48.71 3.15
C ALA A 21 9.27 -47.55 2.15
N ALA A 22 8.04 -47.03 2.02
CA ALA A 22 7.81 -45.81 1.28
C ALA A 22 8.58 -44.68 2.00
N PRO A 23 9.49 -43.97 1.31
CA PRO A 23 10.08 -42.79 1.90
C PRO A 23 8.95 -41.78 2.11
N ALA A 24 8.56 -41.59 3.37
CA ALA A 24 7.74 -40.45 3.76
C ALA A 24 8.58 -39.21 3.49
N PHE A 25 8.32 -38.54 2.36
CA PHE A 25 8.86 -37.21 2.14
C PHE A 25 8.26 -36.33 3.24
N ALA A 26 9.07 -36.04 4.26
CA ALA A 26 8.78 -35.01 5.23
C ALA A 26 8.60 -33.71 4.42
N GLN A 27 7.35 -33.29 4.24
CA GLN A 27 7.07 -31.97 3.72
C GLN A 27 7.57 -30.99 4.77
N SER A 28 8.68 -30.30 4.47
CA SER A 28 9.11 -29.17 5.28
C SER A 28 7.97 -28.15 5.24
N GLU A 29 7.32 -27.93 6.37
CA GLU A 29 6.38 -26.83 6.52
C GLU A 29 7.14 -25.53 6.23
N VAL A 30 6.78 -24.87 5.13
CA VAL A 30 7.29 -23.53 4.83
C VAL A 30 6.32 -22.57 5.52
N TYR A 31 6.71 -22.11 6.71
CA TYR A 31 6.03 -21.00 7.35
C TYR A 31 6.34 -19.74 6.54
N SER A 32 5.31 -19.03 6.07
CA SER A 32 5.49 -17.66 5.61
C SER A 32 6.02 -16.86 6.79
N VAL A 33 7.25 -16.36 6.68
CA VAL A 33 7.85 -15.53 7.73
C VAL A 33 7.09 -14.20 7.85
N ASN A 34 6.47 -13.74 6.76
CA ASN A 34 5.77 -12.47 6.71
C ASN A 34 4.25 -12.66 6.65
N VAL A 35 3.51 -11.80 7.36
CA VAL A 35 2.06 -11.67 7.23
C VAL A 35 1.78 -10.84 5.98
N VAL A 36 0.96 -11.38 5.08
CA VAL A 36 0.56 -10.68 3.85
C VAL A 36 -0.84 -10.09 3.97
N GLY A 37 -1.00 -8.88 3.46
CA GLY A 37 -2.27 -8.16 3.41
C GLY A 37 -2.64 -7.71 2.01
N PHE A 38 -3.89 -7.27 1.84
CA PHE A 38 -4.34 -6.59 0.63
C PHE A 38 -5.40 -5.54 0.95
N GLN A 39 -5.56 -4.58 0.03
CA GLN A 39 -6.58 -3.55 0.11
C GLN A 39 -7.17 -3.29 -1.27
N LYS A 40 -8.50 -3.04 -1.28
CA LYS A 40 -9.24 -2.59 -2.46
C LYS A 40 -9.38 -1.07 -2.42
N LEU A 41 -8.83 -0.41 -3.42
CA LEU A 41 -8.93 1.02 -3.65
C LEU A 41 -9.98 1.26 -4.73
N THR A 42 -10.94 2.16 -4.47
CA THR A 42 -11.97 2.49 -5.45
C THR A 42 -11.61 3.78 -6.17
N ALA A 43 -11.14 3.67 -7.41
CA ALA A 43 -10.89 4.83 -8.27
C ALA A 43 -12.21 5.31 -8.90
N VAL A 44 -12.69 6.48 -8.47
CA VAL A 44 -13.99 7.03 -8.90
C VAL A 44 -13.99 7.36 -10.40
N SER A 45 -15.11 7.08 -11.07
CA SER A 45 -15.27 7.34 -12.50
C SER A 45 -14.99 8.79 -12.86
N SER A 46 -14.26 9.01 -13.95
CA SER A 46 -13.97 10.34 -14.52
C SER A 46 -13.41 11.35 -13.51
N GLY A 47 -12.67 10.88 -12.50
CA GLY A 47 -12.24 11.69 -11.36
C GLY A 47 -10.90 11.27 -10.77
N PHE A 48 -10.52 11.98 -9.72
CA PHE A 48 -9.32 11.70 -8.93
C PHE A 48 -9.72 11.06 -7.60
N THR A 49 -8.99 10.03 -7.20
CA THR A 49 -9.12 9.40 -5.89
C THR A 49 -7.78 9.45 -5.19
N MET A 50 -7.73 10.07 -4.01
CA MET A 50 -6.54 10.05 -3.16
C MET A 50 -6.48 8.72 -2.43
N VAL A 51 -5.36 8.04 -2.54
CA VAL A 51 -5.16 6.68 -2.00
C VAL A 51 -3.73 6.52 -1.49
N SER A 52 -3.45 5.37 -0.90
CA SER A 52 -2.10 4.93 -0.55
C SER A 52 -2.01 3.40 -0.61
N THR A 53 -0.84 2.85 -0.28
CA THR A 53 -0.65 1.44 0.06
C THR A 53 0.14 1.40 1.35
N PRO A 54 -0.26 0.65 2.39
CA PRO A 54 0.55 0.49 3.60
C PRO A 54 1.43 -0.76 3.56
N PHE A 55 1.51 -1.46 2.43
CA PHE A 55 2.17 -2.76 2.32
C PHE A 55 3.58 -2.63 1.74
N GLU A 56 4.47 -3.47 2.25
CA GLU A 56 5.84 -3.59 1.76
C GLU A 56 5.94 -4.64 0.66
N LYS A 57 6.90 -4.43 -0.26
CA LYS A 57 7.27 -5.40 -1.28
C LYS A 57 8.77 -5.39 -1.47
N SER A 58 9.29 -6.48 -2.05
CA SER A 58 10.65 -6.53 -2.59
C SER A 58 10.90 -5.43 -3.63
N SER A 59 9.86 -4.96 -4.31
CA SER A 59 9.91 -3.77 -5.16
C SER A 59 8.57 -3.03 -5.13
N ASN A 60 8.62 -1.79 -4.64
CA ASN A 60 7.47 -0.89 -4.54
C ASN A 60 7.31 0.01 -5.79
N ASN A 61 7.86 -0.37 -6.95
CA ASN A 61 7.68 0.46 -8.15
C ASN A 61 6.23 0.43 -8.67
N LEU A 62 5.85 1.41 -9.49
CA LEU A 62 4.48 1.54 -10.04
C LEU A 62 3.97 0.26 -10.71
N ASP A 63 4.82 -0.39 -11.51
CA ASP A 63 4.50 -1.64 -12.22
C ASP A 63 4.18 -2.78 -11.23
N ASN A 64 4.87 -2.84 -10.08
CA ASN A 64 4.69 -3.88 -9.07
C ASN A 64 3.57 -3.57 -8.07
N VAL A 65 3.30 -2.29 -7.77
CA VAL A 65 2.26 -1.90 -6.80
C VAL A 65 0.88 -1.80 -7.48
N ILE A 66 0.78 -1.06 -8.59
CA ILE A 66 -0.48 -0.84 -9.31
C ILE A 66 -0.60 -1.81 -10.48
N GLY A 67 0.47 -2.01 -11.24
CA GLY A 67 0.47 -2.85 -12.44
C GLY A 67 -0.55 -2.42 -13.49
N PRO A 68 -1.07 -3.35 -14.31
CA PRO A 68 -1.94 -3.05 -15.44
C PRO A 68 -3.44 -3.06 -15.07
N GLN A 69 -3.79 -2.79 -13.80
CA GLN A 69 -5.17 -2.89 -13.30
C GLN A 69 -6.10 -1.77 -13.78
N LEU A 70 -5.52 -0.70 -14.33
CA LEU A 70 -6.21 0.49 -14.81
C LEU A 70 -6.35 0.47 -16.34
N THR A 71 -7.07 1.44 -16.88
CA THR A 71 -7.32 1.55 -18.33
C THR A 71 -6.11 2.19 -19.01
N GLY A 72 -5.38 1.41 -19.80
CA GLY A 72 -4.29 1.92 -20.63
C GLY A 72 -4.81 2.73 -21.83
N GLY A 73 -4.01 3.69 -22.30
CA GLY A 73 -4.33 4.52 -23.46
C GLY A 73 -3.20 4.57 -24.50
N LYS A 74 -3.49 5.13 -25.69
CA LYS A 74 -2.46 5.45 -26.70
C LYS A 74 -1.72 6.76 -26.40
N SER A 75 -2.29 7.58 -25.52
CA SER A 75 -1.71 8.82 -24.99
C SER A 75 -2.20 9.05 -23.55
N GLU A 76 -1.51 9.92 -22.83
CA GLU A 76 -1.82 10.35 -21.48
C GLU A 76 -3.21 10.99 -21.35
N GLY A 77 -3.73 11.58 -22.43
CA GLY A 77 -5.05 12.21 -22.48
C GLY A 77 -6.21 11.23 -22.39
N VAL A 78 -5.99 9.96 -22.75
CA VAL A 78 -7.04 8.91 -22.76
C VAL A 78 -6.71 7.73 -21.83
N ALA A 79 -5.52 7.70 -21.25
CA ALA A 79 -5.12 6.71 -20.25
C ALA A 79 -5.48 7.14 -18.82
N ASP A 80 -5.72 6.16 -17.96
CA ASP A 80 -5.73 6.36 -16.51
C ASP A 80 -4.33 6.79 -16.04
N GLN A 81 -4.30 7.58 -14.95
CA GLN A 81 -3.06 8.23 -14.50
C GLN A 81 -2.82 7.98 -13.01
N ILE A 82 -1.54 7.93 -12.63
CA ILE A 82 -1.07 8.07 -11.25
C ILE A 82 -0.41 9.43 -11.12
N ASN A 83 -0.76 10.18 -10.07
CA ASN A 83 -0.13 11.46 -9.77
C ASN A 83 0.53 11.37 -8.39
N LEU A 84 1.86 11.45 -8.40
CA LEU A 84 2.68 11.40 -7.20
C LEU A 84 3.16 12.81 -6.87
N TRP A 85 3.10 13.20 -5.59
CA TRP A 85 3.59 14.49 -5.16
C TRP A 85 5.12 14.46 -5.07
N ASP A 86 5.79 15.29 -5.86
CA ASP A 86 7.23 15.48 -5.74
C ASP A 86 7.49 16.57 -4.71
N GLN A 87 7.98 16.12 -3.55
CA GLN A 87 8.27 17.00 -2.42
C GLN A 87 9.36 18.03 -2.75
N SER A 88 10.36 17.67 -3.53
CA SER A 88 11.48 18.57 -3.87
C SER A 88 11.04 19.67 -4.83
N LEU A 89 10.16 19.32 -5.78
CA LEU A 89 9.66 20.25 -6.79
C LEU A 89 8.35 20.95 -6.39
N GLN A 90 7.74 20.55 -5.27
CA GLN A 90 6.43 21.03 -4.80
C GLN A 90 5.34 20.99 -5.89
N ARG A 91 5.31 19.89 -6.66
CA ARG A 91 4.35 19.69 -7.76
C ARG A 91 4.08 18.21 -8.00
N TYR A 92 3.00 17.91 -8.70
CA TYR A 92 2.73 16.55 -9.14
C TYR A 92 3.64 16.12 -10.29
N GLN A 93 4.12 14.88 -10.20
CA GLN A 93 4.58 14.10 -11.34
C GLN A 93 3.45 13.18 -11.77
N THR A 94 3.16 13.15 -13.07
CA THR A 94 2.06 12.38 -13.64
C THR A 94 2.60 11.24 -14.47
N TYR A 95 2.05 10.05 -14.23
CA TYR A 95 2.35 8.83 -14.96
C TYR A 95 1.07 8.28 -15.57
N TRP A 96 1.17 7.68 -16.74
CA TRP A 96 0.02 7.14 -17.47
C TRP A 96 0.31 5.71 -17.92
N LEU A 97 -0.73 4.88 -17.93
CA LEU A 97 -0.62 3.49 -18.36
C LEU A 97 -0.71 3.41 -19.88
N LYS A 98 0.32 2.88 -20.53
CA LYS A 98 0.35 2.77 -22.00
C LYS A 98 -0.27 1.45 -22.44
N ALA A 99 -1.25 1.51 -23.33
CA ALA A 99 -2.00 0.33 -23.78
C ALA A 99 -1.15 -0.68 -24.60
N ALA A 100 -0.07 -0.23 -25.24
CA ALA A 100 0.72 -1.06 -26.14
C ALA A 100 1.52 -2.16 -25.41
N ASP A 101 2.00 -1.86 -24.20
CA ASP A 101 2.89 -2.72 -23.41
C ASP A 101 2.46 -2.86 -21.94
N SER A 102 1.40 -2.15 -21.53
CA SER A 102 0.85 -2.16 -20.18
C SER A 102 1.84 -1.72 -19.09
N TYR A 103 2.77 -0.82 -19.44
CA TYR A 103 3.68 -0.20 -18.48
C TYR A 103 3.34 1.26 -18.21
N TRP A 104 3.84 1.78 -17.09
CA TRP A 104 3.71 3.18 -16.71
C TRP A 104 4.77 4.05 -17.41
N TYR A 105 4.33 5.19 -17.92
CA TYR A 105 5.15 6.19 -18.61
C TYR A 105 4.97 7.57 -17.99
N ASP A 106 6.01 8.38 -17.97
CA ASP A 106 5.90 9.79 -17.63
C ASP A 106 5.36 10.63 -18.81
N LEU A 107 5.15 11.92 -18.58
CA LEU A 107 4.66 12.85 -19.61
C LEU A 107 5.70 13.14 -20.71
N SER A 108 6.97 12.77 -20.53
CA SER A 108 8.00 12.88 -21.57
C SER A 108 8.05 11.65 -22.48
N GLY A 109 7.28 10.60 -22.17
CA GLY A 109 7.23 9.35 -22.92
C GLY A 109 8.32 8.35 -22.51
N LEU A 110 8.99 8.56 -21.38
CA LEU A 110 9.94 7.60 -20.81
C LEU A 110 9.23 6.63 -19.87
N ARG A 111 9.68 5.38 -19.87
CA ARG A 111 9.13 4.35 -18.97
C ARG A 111 9.51 4.65 -17.52
N ALA A 112 8.54 4.59 -16.63
CA ALA A 112 8.67 4.89 -15.21
C ALA A 112 9.24 3.71 -14.39
N THR A 113 10.43 3.20 -14.75
CA THR A 113 11.01 2.00 -14.11
C THR A 113 11.48 2.21 -12.68
N ASN A 114 11.75 3.46 -12.29
CA ASN A 114 12.32 3.85 -10.99
C ASN A 114 11.39 4.78 -10.20
N VAL A 115 10.07 4.60 -10.36
CA VAL A 115 9.06 5.38 -9.64
C VAL A 115 8.41 4.48 -8.62
N TYR A 116 8.55 4.84 -7.35
CA TYR A 116 8.15 4.02 -6.21
C TYR A 116 6.93 4.61 -5.52
N LEU A 117 6.07 3.73 -5.00
CA LEU A 117 4.94 4.03 -4.12
C LEU A 117 5.19 3.32 -2.79
N ASN A 118 5.80 4.03 -1.85
CA ASN A 118 6.17 3.46 -0.55
C ASN A 118 4.97 3.47 0.43
N PRO A 119 5.04 2.69 1.53
CA PRO A 119 3.98 2.59 2.53
C PRO A 119 3.44 3.93 3.06
N ASP A 120 4.28 4.95 3.09
CA ASP A 120 4.03 6.26 3.66
C ASP A 120 3.66 7.32 2.61
N ASP A 121 3.64 6.95 1.33
CA ASP A 121 3.27 7.83 0.23
C ASP A 121 1.75 7.90 0.04
N GLY A 122 1.23 9.12 -0.08
CA GLY A 122 -0.09 9.35 -0.65
C GLY A 122 0.04 9.66 -2.15
N PHE A 123 -0.93 9.21 -2.95
CA PHE A 123 -0.96 9.51 -4.39
C PHE A 123 -2.40 9.59 -4.89
N TYR A 124 -2.58 10.13 -6.09
CA TYR A 124 -3.87 10.11 -6.77
C TYR A 124 -3.92 9.10 -7.88
N ILE A 125 -5.01 8.33 -7.93
CA ILE A 125 -5.45 7.64 -9.14
C ILE A 125 -6.44 8.52 -9.87
N ARG A 126 -6.15 8.85 -11.12
CA ARG A 126 -7.12 9.43 -12.05
C ARG A 126 -7.70 8.33 -12.91
N ASN A 127 -8.96 7.99 -12.68
CA ASN A 127 -9.70 7.07 -13.51
C ASN A 127 -10.48 7.87 -14.55
N ARG A 128 -10.15 7.68 -15.83
CA ARG A 128 -10.80 8.31 -16.98
C ARG A 128 -11.94 7.47 -17.54
N ALA A 129 -12.14 6.25 -17.06
CA ALA A 129 -13.30 5.46 -17.43
C ALA A 129 -14.59 6.08 -16.88
N VAL A 130 -15.71 5.76 -17.55
CA VAL A 130 -17.05 6.19 -17.15
C VAL A 130 -17.62 5.39 -15.96
N THR A 131 -16.91 4.33 -15.53
CA THR A 131 -17.27 3.51 -14.37
C THR A 131 -16.16 3.55 -13.33
N ASN A 132 -16.53 3.35 -12.06
CA ASN A 132 -15.55 3.14 -11.00
C ASN A 132 -14.67 1.93 -11.33
N ARG A 133 -13.43 1.96 -10.85
CA ARG A 133 -12.48 0.85 -10.97
C ARG A 133 -12.01 0.45 -9.58
N VAL A 134 -11.82 -0.85 -9.37
CA VAL A 134 -11.21 -1.38 -8.17
C VAL A 134 -9.76 -1.70 -8.50
N VAL A 135 -8.84 -1.06 -7.79
CA VAL A 135 -7.40 -1.38 -7.81
C VAL A 135 -7.07 -2.14 -6.54
N VAL A 136 -6.42 -3.28 -6.67
CA VAL A 136 -5.98 -4.07 -5.52
C VAL A 136 -4.50 -3.84 -5.31
N VAL A 137 -4.15 -3.38 -4.12
CA VAL A 137 -2.76 -3.34 -3.64
C VAL A 137 -2.59 -4.43 -2.59
N SER A 138 -1.45 -5.09 -2.56
CA SER A 138 -1.14 -6.18 -1.64
C SER A 138 0.34 -6.20 -1.34
N GLY A 139 0.75 -6.88 -0.29
CA GLY A 139 2.17 -7.03 0.07
C GLY A 139 2.32 -7.50 1.51
N ASP A 140 3.54 -7.40 2.02
CA ASP A 140 3.83 -7.72 3.41
C ASP A 140 3.27 -6.61 4.31
N VAL A 141 2.67 -7.01 5.43
CA VAL A 141 2.24 -6.11 6.48
C VAL A 141 3.49 -5.59 7.20
N PRO A 142 3.66 -4.27 7.39
CA PRO A 142 4.83 -3.73 8.06
C PRO A 142 5.04 -4.39 9.42
N ALA A 143 6.24 -4.96 9.58
CA ALA A 143 6.65 -5.73 10.75
C ALA A 143 7.54 -4.93 11.71
N ASP A 144 7.95 -3.71 11.36
CA ASP A 144 8.66 -2.83 12.28
C ASP A 144 7.78 -2.42 13.47
N ASP A 145 8.40 -2.32 14.64
CA ASP A 145 7.71 -1.81 15.84
C ASP A 145 7.48 -0.29 15.77
N ILE A 146 8.35 0.42 15.05
CA ILE A 146 8.33 1.88 14.88
C ILE A 146 8.71 2.22 13.44
N ILE A 147 7.92 3.09 12.80
CA ILE A 147 8.25 3.69 11.51
C ILE A 147 8.42 5.19 11.68
N THR A 148 9.45 5.78 11.05
CA THR A 148 9.68 7.22 11.04
C THR A 148 9.56 7.76 9.61
N ASN A 149 8.59 8.64 9.40
CA ASN A 149 8.44 9.41 8.15
C ASN A 149 8.97 10.84 8.35
N VAL A 150 9.76 11.33 7.39
CA VAL A 150 10.35 12.67 7.43
C VAL A 150 9.53 13.63 6.57
N LEU A 151 8.74 14.47 7.24
CA LEU A 151 7.88 15.47 6.62
C LEU A 151 8.63 16.80 6.52
N VAL A 152 9.05 17.17 5.31
CA VAL A 152 9.83 18.40 5.09
C VAL A 152 8.93 19.65 5.09
N PRO A 153 9.47 20.87 5.27
CA PRO A 153 8.70 22.11 5.18
C PRO A 153 7.83 22.22 3.93
N GLY A 154 6.62 22.75 4.07
CA GLY A 154 5.67 22.89 2.96
C GLY A 154 4.62 21.78 2.94
N PHE A 155 4.11 21.46 1.74
CA PHE A 155 3.11 20.42 1.57
C PHE A 155 3.75 19.08 1.26
N SER A 156 3.20 18.03 1.85
CA SER A 156 3.48 16.63 1.54
C SER A 156 2.16 15.89 1.33
N LEU A 157 2.16 14.91 0.43
CA LEU A 157 1.04 13.98 0.26
C LEU A 157 1.49 12.63 0.81
N VAL A 158 0.94 12.25 1.95
CA VAL A 158 1.44 11.13 2.75
C VAL A 158 0.31 10.20 3.14
N SER A 159 0.65 9.08 3.77
CA SER A 159 -0.32 8.13 4.29
C SER A 159 0.11 7.55 5.64
N TYR A 160 -0.83 6.87 6.31
CA TYR A 160 -0.52 6.17 7.56
C TYR A 160 0.36 4.95 7.27
N PRO A 161 1.54 4.82 7.92
CA PRO A 161 2.54 3.82 7.51
C PRO A 161 2.16 2.38 7.90
N PHE A 162 1.08 2.16 8.66
CA PHE A 162 0.63 0.84 9.07
C PHE A 162 -0.70 0.45 8.42
N SER A 163 -0.96 -0.85 8.35
CA SER A 163 -2.08 -1.45 7.62
C SER A 163 -3.46 -1.37 8.31
N THR A 164 -3.60 -0.51 9.32
CA THR A 164 -4.86 -0.30 10.05
C THR A 164 -5.23 1.18 10.13
N ALA A 165 -6.47 1.47 10.48
CA ALA A 165 -6.89 2.84 10.77
C ALA A 165 -6.56 3.23 12.22
N ILE A 166 -6.15 4.47 12.42
CA ILE A 166 -5.95 5.08 13.73
C ILE A 166 -6.65 6.43 13.78
N ASN A 167 -7.18 6.79 14.94
CA ASN A 167 -7.66 8.14 15.17
C ASN A 167 -6.49 9.12 15.06
N ILE A 168 -6.66 10.23 14.35
CA ILE A 168 -5.57 11.19 14.12
C ILE A 168 -4.97 11.73 15.43
N ASN A 169 -5.78 11.83 16.49
CA ASN A 169 -5.33 12.25 17.82
C ASN A 169 -4.62 11.17 18.64
N ASN A 170 -4.69 9.91 18.19
CA ASN A 170 -3.94 8.80 18.76
C ASN A 170 -2.70 8.45 17.93
N SER A 171 -2.52 9.09 16.78
CA SER A 171 -1.33 8.92 15.94
C SER A 171 -0.15 9.73 16.46
N GLY A 172 1.03 9.33 16.02
CA GLY A 172 2.30 10.03 16.20
C GLY A 172 2.31 11.44 15.61
N LEU A 173 1.42 11.80 14.66
CA LEU A 173 1.34 13.15 14.06
C LEU A 173 1.11 14.29 15.06
N THR A 174 0.77 13.96 16.31
CA THR A 174 0.60 14.93 17.40
C THR A 174 1.91 15.54 17.90
N ASN A 175 3.09 15.08 17.44
CA ASN A 175 4.39 15.66 17.76
C ASN A 175 4.87 16.77 16.79
N GLY A 176 4.05 17.16 15.79
CA GLY A 176 4.35 18.26 14.86
C GLY A 176 4.35 19.67 15.46
N LYS A 177 4.48 20.71 14.62
CA LYS A 177 4.42 22.10 15.06
C LYS A 177 3.00 22.49 15.45
N SER A 178 2.77 22.62 16.75
CA SER A 178 1.48 23.07 17.29
C SER A 178 1.38 24.60 17.35
N GLY A 179 0.17 25.15 17.31
CA GLY A 179 -0.06 26.59 17.29
C GLY A 179 -1.23 27.05 18.16
N LYS A 180 -1.35 28.37 18.40
CA LYS A 180 -2.55 28.98 18.98
C LYS A 180 -3.65 29.25 17.94
N SER A 181 -3.32 29.16 16.65
CA SER A 181 -4.22 29.27 15.50
C SER A 181 -3.77 28.35 14.37
N GLU A 182 -4.68 28.08 13.44
CA GLU A 182 -4.47 27.30 12.23
C GLU A 182 -3.44 27.93 11.27
N GLY A 183 -3.25 29.24 11.33
CA GLY A 183 -2.27 29.96 10.52
C GLY A 183 -0.81 29.70 10.90
N VAL A 184 -0.56 29.22 12.13
CA VAL A 184 0.80 29.01 12.67
C VAL A 184 1.11 27.55 12.97
N ALA A 185 0.08 26.70 13.10
CA ALA A 185 0.21 25.26 13.33
C ALA A 185 0.38 24.48 12.02
N ASP A 186 0.92 23.27 12.14
CA ASP A 186 0.83 22.26 11.11
C ASP A 186 -0.62 21.90 10.81
N GLN A 187 -0.87 21.49 9.57
CA GLN A 187 -2.21 21.18 9.08
C GLN A 187 -2.24 19.79 8.44
N ALA A 188 -3.34 19.07 8.66
CA ALA A 188 -3.66 17.84 7.97
C ALA A 188 -4.97 18.04 7.21
N THR A 189 -5.01 17.71 5.92
CA THR A 189 -6.20 17.84 5.07
C THR A 189 -6.58 16.48 4.51
N LEU A 190 -7.76 16.00 4.92
CA LEU A 190 -8.25 14.65 4.63
C LEU A 190 -9.50 14.74 3.77
N TRP A 191 -9.68 13.77 2.87
CA TRP A 191 -10.93 13.63 2.11
C TRP A 191 -12.03 13.05 2.99
N ASN A 192 -13.16 13.77 3.10
CA ASN A 192 -14.36 13.30 3.77
C ASN A 192 -15.35 12.76 2.73
N SER A 193 -15.50 11.44 2.70
CA SER A 193 -16.41 10.76 1.76
C SER A 193 -17.88 11.05 2.03
N GLY A 194 -18.25 11.38 3.26
CA GLY A 194 -19.63 11.73 3.63
C GLY A 194 -20.08 13.09 3.12
N THR A 195 -19.15 14.05 3.02
CA THR A 195 -19.44 15.41 2.52
C THR A 195 -18.90 15.67 1.11
N ALA A 196 -18.14 14.73 0.55
CA ALA A 196 -17.42 14.85 -0.72
C ALA A 196 -16.55 16.13 -0.80
N LYS A 197 -15.87 16.45 0.31
CA LYS A 197 -15.01 17.63 0.45
C LYS A 197 -13.76 17.28 1.25
N TYR A 198 -12.75 18.15 1.14
CA TYR A 198 -11.60 18.11 2.01
C TYR A 198 -11.89 18.84 3.32
N ASP A 199 -11.64 18.17 4.43
CA ASP A 199 -11.65 18.76 5.77
C ASP A 199 -10.21 19.03 6.21
N THR A 200 -9.94 20.24 6.68
CA THR A 200 -8.63 20.63 7.22
C THR A 200 -8.66 20.69 8.73
N TYR A 201 -7.63 20.12 9.34
CA TYR A 201 -7.38 20.10 10.76
C TYR A 201 -6.04 20.78 11.06
N TRP A 202 -5.91 21.31 12.27
CA TRP A 202 -4.68 21.96 12.74
C TRP A 202 -4.32 21.48 14.15
N LEU A 203 -3.02 21.40 14.42
CA LEU A 203 -2.51 20.91 15.71
C LEU A 203 -2.49 22.03 16.75
N LYS A 204 -3.38 21.97 17.74
CA LYS A 204 -3.55 23.01 18.76
C LYS A 204 -2.51 22.88 19.87
N SER A 205 -1.88 23.99 20.27
CA SER A 205 -0.78 23.99 21.24
C SER A 205 -1.19 23.69 22.68
N THR A 206 -2.46 23.91 23.05
CA THR A 206 -2.92 23.75 24.45
C THR A 206 -2.89 22.30 24.91
N ASP A 207 -3.29 21.37 24.04
CA ASP A 207 -3.45 19.95 24.36
C ASP A 207 -2.78 19.03 23.33
N ARG A 208 -2.14 19.60 22.30
CA ARG A 208 -1.50 18.90 21.18
C ARG A 208 -2.44 17.95 20.45
N LYS A 209 -3.70 18.35 20.32
CA LYS A 209 -4.70 17.63 19.54
C LYS A 209 -5.05 18.36 18.25
N TRP A 210 -5.57 17.62 17.29
CA TRP A 210 -6.10 18.08 16.02
C TRP A 210 -7.51 18.63 16.19
N TYR A 211 -7.71 19.85 15.73
CA TYR A 211 -8.99 20.56 15.71
C TYR A 211 -9.35 20.91 14.27
N ASN A 212 -10.64 20.92 13.94
CA ASN A 212 -11.08 21.47 12.66
C ASN A 212 -10.91 23.00 12.63
N LEU A 213 -11.12 23.62 11.46
CA LEU A 213 -11.00 25.08 11.29
C LEU A 213 -12.02 25.89 12.12
N SER A 214 -13.10 25.27 12.59
CA SER A 214 -14.07 25.88 13.50
C SER A 214 -13.69 25.74 14.99
N GLY A 215 -12.53 25.18 15.31
CA GLY A 215 -12.06 25.01 16.69
C GLY A 215 -12.73 23.86 17.45
N THR A 216 -13.35 22.91 16.75
CA THR A 216 -13.90 21.68 17.34
C THR A 216 -12.88 20.55 17.29
N LEU A 217 -12.74 19.79 18.39
CA LEU A 217 -11.83 18.66 18.49
C LEU A 217 -12.19 17.56 17.47
N ALA A 218 -11.19 17.01 16.78
CA ALA A 218 -11.34 15.95 15.80
C ALA A 218 -11.48 14.56 16.47
N THR A 219 -12.68 14.22 16.98
CA THR A 219 -12.88 12.97 17.75
C THR A 219 -13.10 11.72 16.90
N ASN A 220 -13.56 11.85 15.66
CA ASN A 220 -13.87 10.73 14.75
C ASN A 220 -13.18 10.87 13.40
N VAL A 221 -11.92 11.31 13.42
CA VAL A 221 -11.12 11.53 12.22
C VAL A 221 -10.01 10.49 12.22
N TYR A 222 -9.99 9.68 11.17
CA TYR A 222 -9.09 8.55 11.06
C TYR A 222 -8.17 8.71 9.85
N VAL A 223 -6.90 8.40 10.06
CA VAL A 223 -5.94 8.10 9.00
C VAL A 223 -5.72 6.59 8.98
N GLY A 224 -5.36 6.01 7.85
CA GLY A 224 -5.20 4.56 7.80
C GLY A 224 -4.90 4.03 6.42
N ALA A 225 -4.88 2.69 6.35
CA ALA A 225 -4.65 1.93 5.13
C ALA A 225 -5.45 2.48 3.94
N GLY A 226 -4.74 2.76 2.84
CA GLY A 226 -5.27 3.13 1.53
C GLY A 226 -5.93 4.49 1.44
N VAL A 227 -5.75 5.32 2.46
CA VAL A 227 -6.16 6.72 2.46
C VAL A 227 -4.91 7.57 2.55
N GLY A 228 -4.62 8.31 1.48
CA GLY A 228 -3.66 9.42 1.54
C GLY A 228 -4.30 10.65 2.19
N PHE A 229 -3.45 11.58 2.64
CA PHE A 229 -3.86 12.91 3.09
C PHE A 229 -2.74 13.92 2.85
N PHE A 230 -3.10 15.20 2.75
CA PHE A 230 -2.09 16.24 2.72
C PHE A 230 -1.65 16.59 4.14
N TYR A 231 -0.34 16.65 4.35
CA TYR A 231 0.25 17.29 5.51
C TYR A 231 0.90 18.60 5.09
N ARG A 232 0.75 19.64 5.90
CA ARG A 232 1.49 20.89 5.74
C ARG A 232 2.35 21.11 6.97
N ASN A 233 3.65 20.90 6.81
CA ASN A 233 4.66 21.30 7.77
C ASN A 233 4.86 22.82 7.65
N ARG A 234 4.43 23.56 8.66
CA ARG A 234 4.59 25.03 8.79
C ARG A 234 5.87 25.42 9.53
N ASP A 235 6.71 24.46 9.88
CA ASP A 235 8.05 24.74 10.39
C ASP A 235 9.05 25.01 9.26
N SER A 236 10.20 25.57 9.62
CA SER A 236 11.33 25.76 8.70
C SER A 236 12.29 24.57 8.67
N VAL A 237 11.99 23.51 9.41
CA VAL A 237 12.81 22.30 9.52
C VAL A 237 11.98 21.05 9.27
N ASN A 238 12.66 19.96 8.95
CA ASN A 238 12.01 18.66 8.80
C ASN A 238 11.39 18.21 10.12
N PHE A 239 10.23 17.58 9.99
CA PHE A 239 9.47 17.00 11.08
C PHE A 239 9.54 15.48 10.99
N ASN A 240 10.03 14.82 12.03
CA ASN A 240 10.05 13.36 12.11
C ASN A 240 8.74 12.88 12.74
N TRP A 241 7.83 12.40 11.89
CA TRP A 241 6.64 11.69 12.33
C TRP A 241 7.04 10.26 12.71
N VAL A 242 7.04 9.98 14.01
CA VAL A 242 7.36 8.67 14.57
C VAL A 242 6.07 7.97 14.97
N GLU A 243 5.80 6.82 14.36
CA GLU A 243 4.59 6.04 14.60
C GLU A 243 4.96 4.67 15.16
N ALA A 244 4.34 4.28 16.28
CA ALA A 244 4.47 2.94 16.83
C ALA A 244 3.40 2.02 16.24
N ARG A 245 3.74 0.75 16.03
CA ARG A 245 2.82 -0.24 15.47
C ARG A 245 1.56 -0.38 16.34
N PRO A 246 0.35 -0.18 15.79
CA PRO A 246 -0.89 -0.21 16.56
C PRO A 246 -1.51 -1.62 16.72
N TYR A 247 -0.80 -2.68 16.32
CA TYR A 247 -1.27 -4.07 16.36
C TYR A 247 -0.17 -5.07 16.77
N THR A 248 -0.62 -6.24 17.22
CA THR A 248 0.20 -7.43 17.53
C THR A 248 -0.16 -8.57 16.57
N PHE A 249 0.81 -9.41 16.23
CA PHE A 249 0.61 -10.61 15.40
C PHE A 249 0.21 -11.83 16.25
#